data_AF-A0A1A9ULC1-F1
#
_entry.id   AF-A0A1A9ULC1-F1
#
_cell.length_a   1.000
_cell.length_b   1.000
_cell.length_c   1.000
_cell.angle_alpha   90.00
_cell.angle_beta   90.00
_cell.angle_gamma   90.00
#
_symmetry.space_group_name_H-M   'P 1'
#
loop_
_entity.id
_entity.type
_entity.pdbx_description
1 polymer ?
#
loop_
_entity_poly.entity_id
_entity_poly.type
_entity_poly.pdbx_seq_one_letter_code
_entity_poly.pdbx_strand_id
1 'polypeptide(L)'
;NFEQHSKHLKPAPSKILPSTLPLTDKKSQAFGRTSDSQLREKSLLDMGFKPNEVEGWEQIVQPPKQNLYKLLKNMIDNYKKPNVQIRVGGVTFNCHMMVLQCYSDFFMDCNNELLIQLPEEKITPAAFMMVYDWMLAEQPLVQREGILELFNAANFLHIKELINQCWLCLDDDARFREDTAFLLYLEARKYCLESLEQLMLMRICKFFLTLVASKEFLILSAREVCTLLSSNTIGVNSETEIFMSVVRWLSHNWEERKCHMLDLIRCVRFSLMPPWFLVTLTKNPECPEIDHIVNHAEVRNMINDGITYTTTQFYYGEKREDFLQFLERFQLLTPVQRQWVFDKECNYHHRLECPNLQYVTYKSFLEYLEMILSIGKDYWRTLEMAKSVEKNMQCCVPTDCRKPADPNLVG
;
A
#
# COMPACT_ATOMS: atom_id res chain seq x y z
N ASN A 1 -35.84 5.28 -19.07
CA ASN A 1 -36.23 5.66 -20.45
C ASN A 1 -35.50 4.84 -21.50
N PHE A 2 -35.79 3.54 -21.59
CA PHE A 2 -35.35 2.69 -22.71
C PHE A 2 -36.52 1.83 -23.18
N GLU A 3 -37.56 2.49 -23.69
CA GLU A 3 -38.55 1.87 -24.56
C GLU A 3 -38.66 2.74 -25.79
N GLN A 4 -38.07 2.31 -26.91
CA GLN A 4 -38.49 2.74 -28.23
C GLN A 4 -38.01 1.75 -29.30
N HIS A 5 -39.01 1.15 -29.96
CA HIS A 5 -39.02 0.58 -31.30
C HIS A 5 -37.97 -0.48 -31.69
N SER A 6 -38.28 -1.75 -31.42
CA SER A 6 -37.72 -2.87 -32.16
C SER A 6 -38.35 -2.96 -33.55
N LYS A 7 -37.77 -2.29 -34.54
CA LYS A 7 -37.98 -2.66 -35.96
C LYS A 7 -37.44 -4.08 -36.15
N HIS A 8 -38.24 -4.99 -36.71
CA HIS A 8 -37.82 -6.35 -37.06
C HIS A 8 -36.69 -6.31 -38.10
N LEU A 9 -35.44 -6.18 -37.65
CA LEU A 9 -34.28 -6.51 -38.47
C LEU A 9 -34.19 -8.03 -38.58
N LYS A 10 -34.01 -8.53 -39.80
CA LYS A 10 -33.65 -9.94 -40.03
C LYS A 10 -32.41 -10.26 -39.17
N PRO A 11 -32.42 -11.34 -38.38
CA PRO A 11 -31.28 -11.70 -37.56
C PRO A 11 -30.07 -12.00 -38.44
N ALA A 12 -28.90 -11.50 -38.04
CA ALA A 12 -27.63 -11.87 -38.67
C ALA A 12 -27.43 -13.40 -38.61
N PRO A 13 -26.74 -14.00 -39.59
CA PRO A 13 -26.50 -15.44 -39.61
C PRO A 13 -25.83 -15.91 -38.30
N SER A 14 -26.25 -17.07 -37.82
CA SER A 14 -25.78 -17.70 -36.59
C SER A 14 -24.25 -17.81 -36.58
N LYS A 15 -23.59 -17.29 -35.53
CA LYS A 15 -22.14 -17.49 -35.32
C LYS A 15 -21.78 -18.88 -34.81
N ILE A 16 -22.79 -19.74 -34.58
CA ILE A 16 -22.62 -21.10 -34.09
C ILE A 16 -22.43 -22.01 -35.31
N LEU A 17 -21.21 -22.52 -35.50
CA LEU A 17 -20.92 -23.56 -36.47
C LEU A 17 -21.51 -24.89 -35.95
N PRO A 18 -22.40 -25.57 -36.70
CA PRO A 18 -22.88 -26.90 -36.31
C PRO A 18 -21.70 -27.87 -36.32
N SER A 19 -21.49 -28.60 -35.22
CA SER A 19 -20.35 -29.50 -35.06
C SER A 19 -20.42 -30.75 -35.96
N THR A 20 -21.61 -31.15 -36.42
CA THR A 20 -21.85 -32.18 -37.45
C THR A 20 -23.31 -32.16 -37.88
N LEU A 21 -23.59 -32.15 -39.19
CA LEU A 21 -24.90 -32.51 -39.74
C LEU A 21 -24.68 -33.51 -40.90
N PRO A 22 -25.03 -34.80 -40.76
CA PRO A 22 -24.97 -35.75 -41.87
C PRO A 22 -26.35 -36.20 -42.39
N LEU A 23 -26.38 -36.42 -43.72
CA LEU A 23 -27.26 -37.28 -44.55
C LEU A 23 -28.66 -36.71 -44.92
N THR A 24 -29.21 -36.82 -46.13
CA THR A 24 -28.91 -37.55 -47.38
C THR A 24 -29.83 -36.99 -48.46
N ASP A 25 -29.36 -36.76 -49.69
CA ASP A 25 -30.22 -36.84 -50.87
C ASP A 25 -29.90 -38.12 -51.63
N LYS A 26 -30.71 -39.17 -51.39
CA LYS A 26 -30.77 -40.33 -52.27
C LYS A 26 -31.33 -39.85 -53.61
N LYS A 27 -30.49 -39.84 -54.65
CA LYS A 27 -30.96 -39.75 -56.04
C LYS A 27 -31.85 -40.96 -56.34
N SER A 28 -33.16 -40.74 -56.38
CA SER A 28 -34.13 -41.69 -56.90
C SER A 28 -33.84 -41.92 -58.39
N GLN A 29 -33.47 -43.15 -58.75
CA GLN A 29 -33.38 -43.59 -60.15
C GLN A 29 -34.77 -43.55 -60.78
N ALA A 30 -34.93 -42.81 -61.87
CA ALA A 30 -36.11 -42.86 -62.71
C ALA A 30 -36.06 -44.12 -63.60
N PHE A 31 -37.03 -45.01 -63.45
CA PHE A 31 -37.30 -46.09 -64.38
C PHE A 31 -38.15 -45.55 -65.54
N GLY A 32 -37.65 -45.69 -66.78
CA GLY A 32 -38.39 -45.33 -67.97
C GLY A 32 -39.34 -46.46 -68.40
N ARG A 33 -40.62 -46.12 -68.63
CA ARG A 33 -41.49 -46.80 -69.60
C ARG A 33 -42.46 -45.80 -70.24
N THR A 34 -42.53 -45.89 -71.56
CA THR A 34 -43.32 -45.08 -72.48
C THR A 34 -44.77 -45.58 -72.57
N SER A 35 -45.72 -44.66 -72.52
CA SER A 35 -47.03 -44.76 -73.19
C SER A 35 -47.67 -43.38 -73.30
N ASP A 36 -47.98 -42.97 -74.53
CA ASP A 36 -48.55 -41.68 -74.90
C ASP A 36 -49.95 -41.48 -74.31
N SER A 37 -50.01 -40.73 -73.21
CA SER A 37 -51.08 -39.83 -72.75
C SER A 37 -50.83 -39.42 -71.28
N GLN A 38 -49.59 -39.02 -70.96
CA GLN A 38 -49.24 -38.59 -69.61
C GLN A 38 -49.21 -37.06 -69.48
N LEU A 39 -49.93 -36.56 -68.48
CA LEU A 39 -49.94 -35.16 -68.08
C LEU A 39 -48.49 -34.67 -67.86
N ARG A 40 -48.15 -33.48 -68.35
CA ARG A 40 -46.79 -32.92 -68.17
C ARG A 40 -46.60 -32.54 -66.69
N GLU A 41 -45.99 -33.44 -65.91
CA GLU A 41 -45.74 -33.23 -64.49
C GLU A 41 -44.77 -32.06 -64.28
N LYS A 42 -45.18 -31.08 -63.46
CA LYS A 42 -44.35 -29.97 -62.99
C LYS A 42 -44.21 -30.08 -61.48
N SER A 43 -43.03 -29.78 -60.93
CA SER A 43 -42.90 -29.72 -59.47
C SER A 43 -43.67 -28.54 -58.90
N LEU A 44 -44.04 -28.59 -57.62
CA LEU A 44 -44.72 -27.47 -56.95
C LEU A 44 -43.87 -26.18 -57.01
N LEU A 45 -42.53 -26.30 -56.96
CA LEU A 45 -41.63 -25.16 -57.16
C LEU A 45 -41.73 -24.57 -58.57
N ASP A 46 -41.83 -25.41 -59.61
CA ASP A 46 -42.02 -24.98 -61.00
C ASP A 46 -43.41 -24.38 -61.26
N MET A 47 -44.37 -24.66 -60.36
CA MET A 47 -45.70 -24.03 -60.35
C MET A 47 -45.73 -22.74 -59.51
N GLY A 48 -44.58 -22.27 -59.01
CA GLY A 48 -44.45 -21.03 -58.25
C GLY A 48 -44.68 -21.17 -56.74
N PHE A 49 -44.84 -22.40 -56.22
CA PHE A 49 -44.93 -22.64 -54.79
C PHE A 49 -43.56 -22.41 -54.14
N LYS A 50 -43.45 -21.36 -53.35
CA LYS A 50 -42.27 -21.07 -52.56
C LYS A 50 -42.52 -21.53 -51.12
N PRO A 51 -41.79 -22.53 -50.61
CA PRO A 51 -42.13 -23.20 -49.35
C PRO A 51 -42.08 -22.31 -48.10
N ASN A 52 -41.41 -21.15 -48.18
CA ASN A 52 -41.20 -20.23 -47.05
C ASN A 52 -41.90 -18.87 -47.23
N GLU A 53 -42.68 -18.65 -48.29
CA GLU A 53 -43.44 -17.40 -48.51
C GLU A 53 -44.90 -17.61 -48.14
N VAL A 54 -45.19 -17.56 -46.84
CA VAL A 54 -46.57 -17.53 -46.32
C VAL A 54 -47.00 -16.08 -46.16
N GLU A 55 -48.03 -15.67 -46.91
CA GLU A 55 -48.57 -14.31 -46.86
C GLU A 55 -49.12 -14.01 -45.45
N GLY A 56 -48.79 -12.84 -44.90
CA GLY A 56 -49.19 -12.44 -43.54
C GLY A 56 -48.37 -13.04 -42.39
N TRP A 57 -47.30 -13.81 -42.65
CA TRP A 57 -46.46 -14.43 -41.60
C TRP A 57 -45.87 -13.41 -40.60
N GLU A 58 -45.52 -12.20 -41.06
CA GLU A 58 -45.00 -11.13 -40.22
C GLU A 58 -46.05 -10.51 -39.28
N GLN A 59 -47.34 -10.74 -39.54
CA GLN A 59 -48.45 -10.20 -38.75
C GLN A 59 -48.85 -11.12 -37.59
N ILE A 60 -48.26 -12.32 -37.51
CA ILE A 60 -48.52 -13.26 -36.42
C ILE A 60 -47.91 -12.70 -35.12
N VAL A 61 -48.77 -12.27 -34.19
CA VAL A 61 -48.34 -11.81 -32.87
C VAL A 61 -47.82 -13.01 -32.08
N GLN A 62 -46.51 -13.03 -31.86
CA GLN A 62 -45.86 -14.05 -31.04
C GLN A 62 -45.87 -13.66 -29.56
N PRO A 63 -45.95 -14.63 -28.64
CA PRO A 63 -45.77 -14.34 -27.22
C PRO A 63 -44.38 -13.73 -26.98
N PRO A 64 -44.25 -12.78 -26.04
CA PRO A 64 -42.98 -12.15 -25.76
C PRO A 64 -41.98 -13.16 -25.20
N LYS A 65 -40.78 -13.21 -25.78
CA LYS A 65 -39.67 -14.00 -25.25
C LYS A 65 -39.16 -13.37 -23.96
N GLN A 66 -38.94 -14.20 -22.93
CA GLN A 66 -38.33 -13.74 -21.67
C GLN A 66 -36.91 -13.21 -21.92
N ASN A 67 -36.54 -12.14 -21.21
CA ASN A 67 -35.22 -11.52 -21.32
C ASN A 67 -34.14 -12.42 -20.69
N LEU A 68 -33.14 -12.80 -21.48
CA LEU A 68 -32.06 -13.69 -21.04
C LEU A 68 -31.30 -13.16 -19.81
N TYR A 69 -30.99 -11.87 -19.75
CA TYR A 69 -30.26 -11.28 -18.63
C TYR A 69 -31.06 -11.37 -17.32
N LYS A 70 -32.38 -11.16 -17.36
CA LYS A 70 -33.25 -11.35 -16.19
C LYS A 70 -33.25 -12.81 -15.72
N LEU A 71 -33.23 -13.76 -16.65
CA LEU A 71 -33.19 -15.19 -16.31
C LEU A 71 -31.84 -15.62 -15.72
N LEU A 72 -30.73 -15.16 -16.32
CA LEU A 72 -29.38 -15.42 -15.81
C LEU A 72 -29.21 -14.82 -14.42
N LYS A 73 -29.61 -13.57 -14.23
CA LYS A 73 -29.58 -12.90 -12.92
C LYS A 73 -30.41 -13.65 -11.88
N ASN A 74 -31.64 -14.06 -12.21
CA ASN A 74 -32.47 -14.87 -11.32
C ASN A 74 -31.83 -16.23 -10.95
N MET A 75 -31.03 -16.83 -11.83
CA MET A 75 -30.30 -18.05 -11.51
C MET A 75 -29.15 -17.78 -10.54
N ILE A 76 -28.41 -16.69 -10.76
CA ILE A 76 -27.29 -16.26 -9.91
C ILE A 76 -27.79 -15.86 -8.52
N ASP A 77 -28.76 -14.94 -8.44
CA ASP A 77 -29.29 -14.39 -7.19
C ASP A 77 -29.91 -15.46 -6.27
N ASN A 78 -30.45 -16.54 -6.85
CA ASN A 78 -31.07 -17.64 -6.09
C ASN A 78 -30.19 -18.90 -6.02
N TYR A 79 -28.90 -18.80 -6.37
CA TYR A 79 -27.95 -19.91 -6.35
C TYR A 79 -28.50 -21.18 -7.06
N LYS A 80 -29.18 -21.00 -8.19
CA LYS A 80 -29.80 -22.09 -8.95
C LYS A 80 -28.79 -22.69 -9.92
N LYS A 81 -28.51 -23.98 -9.76
CA LYS A 81 -27.56 -24.74 -10.60
C LYS A 81 -26.13 -24.15 -10.61
N PRO A 82 -25.49 -23.93 -9.45
CA PRO A 82 -24.04 -23.69 -9.42
C PRO A 82 -23.33 -24.88 -10.09
N ASN A 83 -22.30 -24.58 -10.88
CA ASN A 83 -21.65 -25.56 -11.76
C ASN A 83 -20.16 -25.76 -11.43
N VAL A 84 -19.65 -25.09 -10.42
CA VAL A 84 -18.28 -25.24 -9.92
C VAL A 84 -18.27 -25.24 -8.39
N GLN A 85 -17.39 -26.04 -7.82
CA GLN A 85 -17.07 -26.06 -6.40
C GLN A 85 -15.69 -25.45 -6.18
N ILE A 86 -15.61 -24.41 -5.34
CA ILE A 86 -14.34 -23.83 -4.91
C ILE A 86 -14.05 -24.32 -3.50
N ARG A 87 -12.92 -24.99 -3.31
CA ARG A 87 -12.49 -25.48 -2.00
C ARG A 87 -11.31 -24.65 -1.49
N VAL A 88 -11.46 -24.11 -0.28
CA VAL A 88 -10.42 -23.34 0.42
C VAL A 88 -10.27 -23.95 1.81
N GLY A 89 -9.14 -24.60 2.07
CA GLY A 89 -8.95 -25.39 3.29
C GLY A 89 -10.06 -26.45 3.47
N GLY A 90 -10.75 -26.39 4.61
CA GLY A 90 -11.88 -27.27 4.94
C GLY A 90 -13.25 -26.82 4.42
N VAL A 91 -13.35 -25.64 3.79
CA VAL A 91 -14.64 -25.05 3.37
C VAL A 91 -14.82 -25.21 1.86
N THR A 92 -16.05 -25.54 1.43
CA THR A 92 -16.40 -25.66 0.01
C THR A 92 -17.55 -24.72 -0.34
N PHE A 93 -17.36 -23.93 -1.39
CA PHE A 93 -18.30 -22.94 -1.91
C PHE A 93 -18.86 -23.42 -3.24
N ASN A 94 -20.18 -23.40 -3.40
CA ASN A 94 -20.84 -23.69 -4.67
C ASN A 94 -21.07 -22.38 -5.43
N CYS A 95 -20.38 -22.22 -6.56
CA CYS A 95 -20.35 -20.97 -7.30
C CYS A 95 -20.82 -21.15 -8.75
N HIS A 96 -21.04 -20.03 -9.42
CA HIS A 96 -21.25 -19.97 -10.87
C HIS A 96 -19.92 -19.63 -11.56
N MET A 97 -19.39 -20.56 -12.37
CA MET A 97 -18.09 -20.36 -13.04
C MET A 97 -18.07 -19.10 -13.90
N MET A 98 -19.18 -18.82 -14.58
CA MET A 98 -19.31 -17.63 -15.43
C MET A 98 -19.15 -16.32 -14.64
N VAL A 99 -19.63 -16.27 -13.38
CA VAL A 99 -19.47 -15.07 -12.54
C VAL A 99 -18.00 -14.87 -12.17
N LEU A 100 -17.31 -15.95 -11.76
CA LEU A 100 -15.88 -15.92 -11.44
C LEU A 100 -15.06 -15.45 -12.65
N GLN A 101 -15.34 -16.02 -13.82
CA GLN A 101 -14.70 -15.71 -15.09
C GLN A 101 -14.93 -14.26 -15.56
N CYS A 102 -16.07 -13.65 -15.25
CA CYS A 102 -16.32 -12.25 -15.62
C CYS A 102 -15.33 -11.27 -14.97
N TYR A 103 -14.81 -11.59 -13.79
CA TYR A 103 -14.01 -10.63 -12.98
C TYR A 103 -12.58 -11.08 -12.71
N SER A 104 -12.27 -12.37 -12.81
CA SER A 104 -10.99 -12.96 -12.42
C SER A 104 -10.29 -13.61 -13.61
N ASP A 105 -9.12 -13.07 -13.97
CA ASP A 105 -8.26 -13.67 -14.99
C ASP A 105 -7.81 -15.09 -14.56
N PHE A 106 -7.59 -15.32 -13.26
CA PHE A 106 -7.25 -16.66 -12.73
C PHE A 106 -8.31 -17.71 -13.09
N PHE A 107 -9.60 -17.40 -12.92
CA PHE A 107 -10.68 -18.34 -13.27
C PHE A 107 -10.97 -18.40 -14.77
N MET A 108 -10.61 -17.37 -15.55
CA MET A 108 -10.65 -17.41 -17.01
C MET A 108 -9.68 -18.44 -17.58
N ASP A 109 -8.50 -18.59 -16.97
CA ASP A 109 -7.48 -19.55 -17.41
C ASP A 109 -7.73 -20.98 -16.92
N CYS A 110 -8.68 -21.19 -16.01
CA CYS A 110 -9.05 -22.53 -15.54
C CYS A 110 -9.81 -23.33 -16.61
N ASN A 111 -9.48 -24.61 -16.77
CA ASN A 111 -10.08 -25.52 -17.76
C ASN A 111 -11.52 -25.99 -17.43
N ASN A 112 -12.40 -25.08 -16.99
CA ASN A 112 -13.80 -25.36 -16.61
C ASN A 112 -13.94 -26.60 -15.71
N GLU A 113 -13.02 -26.77 -14.78
CA GLU A 113 -13.03 -27.87 -13.81
C GLU A 113 -14.25 -27.75 -12.88
N LEU A 114 -14.79 -28.91 -12.48
CA LEU A 114 -15.94 -28.95 -11.56
C LEU A 114 -15.55 -28.64 -10.11
N LEU A 115 -14.27 -28.85 -9.75
CA LEU A 115 -13.73 -28.62 -8.42
C LEU A 115 -12.37 -27.93 -8.56
N ILE A 116 -12.27 -26.71 -8.02
CA ILE A 116 -11.02 -25.95 -7.97
C ILE A 116 -10.61 -25.82 -6.51
N GLN A 117 -9.36 -26.18 -6.19
CA GLN A 117 -8.81 -26.05 -4.84
C GLN A 117 -7.86 -24.86 -4.79
N LEU A 118 -8.16 -23.91 -3.90
CA LEU A 118 -7.30 -22.74 -3.66
C LEU A 118 -6.45 -22.97 -2.40
N PRO A 119 -5.19 -22.49 -2.39
CA PRO A 119 -4.31 -22.62 -1.25
C PRO A 119 -4.71 -21.68 -0.11
N GLU A 120 -4.95 -22.24 1.08
CA GLU A 120 -5.35 -21.49 2.29
C GLU A 120 -4.28 -20.48 2.75
N GLU A 121 -3.02 -20.75 2.41
CA GLU A 121 -1.89 -19.83 2.64
C GLU A 121 -2.00 -18.52 1.84
N LYS A 122 -2.73 -18.51 0.73
CA LYS A 122 -2.89 -17.34 -0.14
C LYS A 122 -4.25 -16.69 -0.01
N ILE A 123 -5.29 -17.48 0.25
CA ILE A 123 -6.66 -16.98 0.36
C ILE A 123 -7.39 -17.76 1.43
N THR A 124 -7.96 -17.05 2.41
CA THR A 124 -8.76 -17.70 3.46
C THR A 124 -10.20 -17.92 2.97
N PRO A 125 -10.98 -18.79 3.63
CA PRO A 125 -12.40 -18.95 3.31
C PRO A 125 -13.21 -17.64 3.45
N ALA A 126 -12.89 -16.81 4.45
CA ALA A 126 -13.54 -15.52 4.65
C ALA A 126 -13.20 -14.55 3.51
N ALA A 127 -11.92 -14.50 3.11
CA ALA A 127 -11.46 -13.69 1.97
C ALA A 127 -12.19 -14.06 0.67
N PHE A 128 -12.28 -15.36 0.39
CA PHE A 128 -12.97 -15.83 -0.81
C PHE A 128 -14.47 -15.48 -0.78
N MET A 129 -15.12 -15.59 0.38
CA MET A 129 -16.51 -15.16 0.54
C MET A 129 -16.67 -13.66 0.25
N MET A 130 -15.82 -12.80 0.81
CA MET A 130 -15.85 -11.36 0.53
C MET A 130 -15.66 -11.05 -0.97
N VAL A 131 -14.75 -11.75 -1.64
CA VAL A 131 -14.54 -11.62 -3.09
C VAL A 131 -15.78 -12.05 -3.87
N TYR A 132 -16.39 -13.19 -3.51
CA TYR A 132 -17.54 -13.69 -4.24
C TYR A 132 -18.79 -12.83 -4.02
N ASP A 133 -19.01 -12.35 -2.80
CA ASP A 133 -20.07 -11.39 -2.49
C ASP A 133 -19.88 -10.07 -3.25
N TRP A 134 -18.63 -9.62 -3.39
CA TRP A 134 -18.28 -8.46 -4.23
C TRP A 134 -18.66 -8.69 -5.70
N MET A 135 -18.39 -9.87 -6.27
CA MET A 135 -18.73 -10.19 -7.66
C MET A 135 -20.25 -10.26 -7.91
N LEU A 136 -21.03 -10.61 -6.88
CA LEU A 136 -22.49 -10.70 -6.95
C LEU A 136 -23.19 -9.36 -6.71
N ALA A 137 -22.54 -8.43 -6.01
CA ALA A 137 -23.12 -7.14 -5.69
C ALA A 137 -23.26 -6.24 -6.93
N GLU A 138 -24.41 -5.56 -7.06
CA GLU A 138 -24.59 -4.56 -8.12
C GLU A 138 -23.79 -3.29 -7.88
N GLN A 139 -23.61 -2.92 -6.60
CA GLN A 139 -22.87 -1.75 -6.13
C GLN A 139 -22.06 -2.18 -4.90
N PRO A 140 -20.91 -2.83 -5.09
CA PRO A 140 -20.10 -3.29 -3.98
C PRO A 140 -19.55 -2.11 -3.18
N LEU A 141 -19.49 -2.26 -1.86
CA LEU A 141 -18.82 -1.33 -0.95
C LEU A 141 -17.70 -2.08 -0.24
N VAL A 142 -16.45 -1.67 -0.49
CA VAL A 142 -15.28 -2.22 0.21
C VAL A 142 -15.31 -1.73 1.66
N GLN A 143 -15.36 -2.67 2.60
CA GLN A 143 -15.34 -2.40 4.03
C GLN A 143 -13.89 -2.27 4.53
N ARG A 144 -13.71 -1.61 5.67
CA ARG A 144 -12.39 -1.49 6.30
C ARG A 144 -11.96 -2.81 6.91
N GLU A 145 -12.90 -3.51 7.52
CA GLU A 145 -12.69 -4.79 8.17
C GLU A 145 -12.26 -5.83 7.13
N GLY A 146 -11.11 -6.46 7.33
CA GLY A 146 -10.59 -7.48 6.41
C GLY A 146 -10.08 -6.94 5.07
N ILE A 147 -9.87 -5.61 4.92
CA ILE A 147 -9.45 -5.02 3.63
C ILE A 147 -8.13 -5.59 3.09
N LEU A 148 -7.16 -5.92 3.96
CA LEU A 148 -5.88 -6.49 3.52
C LEU A 148 -6.03 -7.94 3.06
N GLU A 149 -6.87 -8.69 3.76
CA GLU A 149 -7.22 -10.05 3.38
C GLU A 149 -7.94 -10.07 2.03
N LEU A 150 -8.89 -9.14 1.83
CA LEU A 150 -9.58 -8.93 0.55
C LEU A 150 -8.61 -8.51 -0.57
N PHE A 151 -7.72 -7.56 -0.30
CA PHE A 151 -6.72 -7.08 -1.25
C PHE A 151 -5.76 -8.21 -1.67
N ASN A 152 -5.29 -9.01 -0.72
CA ASN A 152 -4.43 -10.15 -0.99
C ASN A 152 -5.15 -11.22 -1.83
N ALA A 153 -6.40 -11.53 -1.49
CA ALA A 153 -7.24 -12.44 -2.28
C ALA A 153 -7.48 -11.94 -3.70
N ALA A 154 -7.76 -10.64 -3.87
CA ALA A 154 -7.97 -10.02 -5.17
C ALA A 154 -6.69 -10.07 -6.04
N ASN A 155 -5.51 -9.84 -5.43
CA ASN A 155 -4.22 -9.99 -6.11
C ASN A 155 -3.98 -11.43 -6.57
N PHE A 156 -4.22 -12.42 -5.69
CA PHE A 156 -4.05 -13.83 -6.01
C PHE A 156 -5.00 -14.29 -7.14
N LEU A 157 -6.24 -13.82 -7.12
CA LEU A 157 -7.26 -14.13 -8.14
C LEU A 157 -7.20 -13.22 -9.37
N HIS A 158 -6.23 -12.29 -9.44
CA HIS A 158 -6.06 -11.36 -10.55
C HIS A 158 -7.31 -10.52 -10.88
N ILE A 159 -8.01 -10.01 -9.86
CA ILE A 159 -9.24 -9.20 -10.00
C ILE A 159 -8.88 -7.71 -10.00
N LYS A 160 -8.55 -7.18 -11.18
CA LYS A 160 -8.00 -5.81 -11.36
C LYS A 160 -8.89 -4.71 -10.75
N GLU A 161 -10.20 -4.80 -10.94
CA GLU A 161 -11.13 -3.79 -10.43
C GLU A 161 -11.16 -3.75 -8.91
N LEU A 162 -11.23 -4.91 -8.25
CA LEU A 162 -11.23 -5.02 -6.80
C LEU A 162 -9.88 -4.61 -6.19
N ILE A 163 -8.76 -4.96 -6.83
CA ILE A 163 -7.42 -4.49 -6.43
C ILE A 163 -7.39 -2.96 -6.40
N ASN A 164 -7.88 -2.32 -7.47
CA ASN A 164 -7.91 -0.86 -7.57
C ASN A 164 -8.82 -0.23 -6.51
N GLN A 165 -10.01 -0.78 -6.27
CA GLN A 165 -10.94 -0.28 -5.25
C GLN A 165 -10.32 -0.37 -3.84
N CYS A 166 -9.73 -1.52 -3.50
CA CYS A 166 -9.03 -1.70 -2.24
C CYS A 166 -7.85 -0.73 -2.11
N TRP A 167 -7.05 -0.55 -3.17
CA TRP A 167 -5.93 0.38 -3.17
C TRP A 167 -6.38 1.82 -2.92
N LEU A 168 -7.46 2.28 -3.55
CA LEU A 168 -8.01 3.63 -3.32
C LEU A 168 -8.43 3.86 -1.86
N CYS A 169 -8.96 2.83 -1.20
CA CYS A 169 -9.26 2.90 0.23
C CYS A 169 -7.97 2.96 1.06
N LEU A 170 -6.99 2.11 0.76
CA LEU A 170 -5.72 2.01 1.50
C LEU A 170 -4.82 3.24 1.31
N ASP A 171 -4.90 3.89 0.15
CA ASP A 171 -4.10 5.07 -0.18
C ASP A 171 -4.64 6.38 0.45
N ASP A 172 -5.66 6.31 1.31
CA ASP A 172 -6.16 7.47 2.06
C ASP A 172 -5.20 7.87 3.20
N ASP A 173 -4.29 8.82 2.92
CA ASP A 173 -3.38 9.40 3.92
C ASP A 173 -4.13 10.16 5.02
N ALA A 174 -5.40 10.56 4.88
CA ALA A 174 -6.08 11.21 6.01
C ALA A 174 -6.47 10.21 7.09
N ARG A 175 -6.77 8.96 6.71
CA ARG A 175 -7.30 7.93 7.60
C ARG A 175 -6.24 6.97 8.14
N PHE A 176 -5.19 6.71 7.37
CA PHE A 176 -4.14 5.75 7.71
C PHE A 176 -2.83 6.47 8.00
N ARG A 177 -2.68 7.05 9.20
CA ARG A 177 -1.43 7.69 9.65
C ARG A 177 -1.02 7.23 11.04
N GLU A 178 0.23 7.50 11.38
CA GLU A 178 0.73 7.36 12.75
C GLU A 178 0.57 5.92 13.28
N ASP A 179 -0.17 5.73 14.36
CA ASP A 179 -0.46 4.43 14.98
C ASP A 179 -1.27 3.51 14.05
N THR A 180 -2.29 4.04 13.38
CA THR A 180 -3.14 3.25 12.47
C THR A 180 -2.36 2.75 11.24
N ALA A 181 -1.43 3.56 10.73
CA ALA A 181 -0.53 3.15 9.66
C ALA A 181 0.41 2.02 10.15
N PHE A 182 0.97 2.14 11.35
CA PHE A 182 1.85 1.11 11.90
C PHE A 182 1.11 -0.22 12.12
N LEU A 183 -0.14 -0.19 12.62
CA LEU A 183 -0.97 -1.39 12.75
C LEU A 183 -1.24 -2.05 11.40
N LEU A 184 -1.56 -1.26 10.38
CA LEU A 184 -1.79 -1.75 9.03
C LEU A 184 -0.51 -2.30 8.38
N TYR A 185 0.65 -1.70 8.68
CA TYR A 185 1.95 -2.25 8.31
C TYR A 185 2.18 -3.64 8.92
N LEU A 186 1.91 -3.83 10.21
CA LEU A 186 2.07 -5.13 10.87
C LEU A 186 1.16 -6.20 10.26
N GLU A 187 -0.03 -5.82 9.82
CA GLU A 187 -0.96 -6.72 9.13
C GLU A 187 -0.52 -6.99 7.68
N ALA A 188 -0.07 -5.97 6.94
CA ALA A 188 0.46 -6.11 5.59
C ALA A 188 1.68 -7.05 5.54
N ARG A 189 2.52 -7.01 6.57
CA ARG A 189 3.68 -7.90 6.76
C ARG A 189 3.29 -9.38 6.83
N LYS A 190 2.09 -9.72 7.31
CA LYS A 190 1.60 -11.11 7.34
C LYS A 190 1.29 -11.64 5.94
N TYR A 191 0.92 -10.74 5.03
CA TYR A 191 0.59 -11.06 3.64
C TYR A 191 1.75 -10.78 2.67
N CYS A 192 2.91 -10.35 3.17
CA CYS A 192 4.09 -9.97 2.38
C CYS A 192 3.80 -8.92 1.29
N LEU A 193 3.02 -7.90 1.63
CA LEU A 193 2.60 -6.84 0.71
C LEU A 193 3.62 -5.68 0.73
N GLU A 194 4.80 -5.90 0.15
CA GLU A 194 5.96 -4.97 0.27
C GLU A 194 5.64 -3.51 -0.08
N SER A 195 4.86 -3.26 -1.15
CA SER A 195 4.49 -1.89 -1.56
C SER A 195 3.65 -1.19 -0.50
N LEU A 196 2.77 -1.94 0.16
CA LEU A 196 1.90 -1.42 1.20
C LEU A 196 2.65 -1.25 2.51
N GLU A 197 3.55 -2.18 2.85
CA GLU A 197 4.45 -2.05 4.00
C GLU A 197 5.26 -0.75 3.94
N GLN A 198 5.89 -0.46 2.79
CA GLN A 198 6.64 0.77 2.58
C GLN A 198 5.75 2.01 2.68
N LEU A 199 4.58 2.00 2.03
CA LEU A 199 3.63 3.10 2.09
C LEU A 199 3.23 3.42 3.52
N MET A 200 2.91 2.39 4.32
CA MET A 200 2.48 2.57 5.70
C MET A 200 3.60 3.07 6.61
N LEU A 201 4.83 2.58 6.45
CA LEU A 201 5.98 3.11 7.19
C LEU A 201 6.24 4.59 6.88
N MET A 202 6.05 5.03 5.63
CA MET A 202 6.21 6.43 5.24
C MET A 202 5.16 7.37 5.83
N ARG A 203 4.03 6.85 6.31
CA ARG A 203 2.94 7.60 6.97
C ARG A 203 3.11 7.76 8.47
N ILE A 204 4.17 7.18 9.04
CA ILE A 204 4.57 7.41 10.43
C ILE A 204 5.23 8.78 10.52
N CYS A 205 4.69 9.68 11.33
CA CYS A 205 5.22 11.02 11.52
C CYS A 205 5.52 11.26 13.01
N LYS A 206 4.59 11.82 13.77
CA LYS A 206 4.76 12.10 15.22
C LYS A 206 4.90 10.83 16.05
N PHE A 207 4.35 9.72 15.59
CA PHE A 207 4.42 8.43 16.27
C PHE A 207 5.83 7.81 16.24
N PHE A 208 6.75 8.36 15.45
CA PHE A 208 8.09 7.81 15.26
C PHE A 208 8.84 7.58 16.59
N LEU A 209 8.99 8.58 17.45
CA LEU A 209 9.74 8.43 18.71
C LEU A 209 9.06 7.46 19.69
N THR A 210 7.72 7.40 19.68
CA THR A 210 6.96 6.38 20.44
C THR A 210 7.24 4.98 19.90
N LEU A 211 7.30 4.81 18.58
CA LEU A 211 7.73 3.56 17.96
C LEU A 211 9.18 3.24 18.34
N VAL A 212 10.11 4.19 18.27
CA VAL A 212 11.51 3.99 18.69
C VAL A 212 11.60 3.55 20.15
N ALA A 213 10.76 4.05 21.06
CA ALA A 213 10.74 3.60 22.44
C ALA A 213 10.28 2.13 22.60
N SER A 214 9.53 1.61 21.65
CA SER A 214 8.84 0.33 21.76
C SER A 214 9.73 -0.89 21.46
N LYS A 215 9.19 -2.09 21.70
CA LYS A 215 9.82 -3.38 21.33
C LYS A 215 9.63 -3.67 19.85
N GLU A 216 8.53 -3.20 19.27
CA GLU A 216 8.17 -3.37 17.88
C GLU A 216 9.20 -2.72 16.95
N PHE A 217 9.81 -1.60 17.33
CA PHE A 217 10.93 -1.02 16.58
C PHE A 217 12.17 -1.94 16.56
N LEU A 218 12.43 -2.64 17.67
CA LEU A 218 13.61 -3.51 17.77
C LEU A 218 13.50 -4.76 16.90
N ILE A 219 12.29 -5.20 16.53
CA ILE A 219 12.05 -6.36 15.67
C ILE A 219 11.93 -6.00 14.17
N LEU A 220 12.00 -4.70 13.82
CA LEU A 220 12.07 -4.27 12.44
C LEU A 220 13.38 -4.73 11.79
N SER A 221 13.31 -5.09 10.52
CA SER A 221 14.46 -5.38 9.66
C SER A 221 15.21 -4.11 9.28
N ALA A 222 16.47 -4.24 8.86
CA ALA A 222 17.29 -3.11 8.42
C ALA A 222 16.60 -2.30 7.30
N ARG A 223 15.95 -2.96 6.33
CA ARG A 223 15.22 -2.31 5.23
C ARG A 223 14.08 -1.43 5.73
N GLU A 224 13.31 -1.92 6.70
CA GLU A 224 12.17 -1.20 7.28
C GLU A 224 12.64 0.01 8.10
N VAL A 225 13.71 -0.15 8.88
CA VAL A 225 14.31 0.95 9.63
C VAL A 225 14.90 2.00 8.68
N CYS A 226 15.62 1.60 7.62
CA CYS A 226 16.09 2.53 6.59
C CYS A 226 14.93 3.29 5.93
N THR A 227 13.80 2.63 5.66
CA THR A 227 12.60 3.25 5.08
C THR A 227 12.06 4.34 6.01
N LEU A 228 11.94 4.06 7.31
CA LEU A 228 11.54 5.04 8.32
C LEU A 228 12.52 6.21 8.41
N LEU A 229 13.81 5.91 8.60
CA LEU A 229 14.85 6.93 8.80
C LEU A 229 15.12 7.76 7.54
N SER A 230 14.78 7.29 6.35
CA SER A 230 14.90 8.07 5.11
C SER A 230 13.78 9.09 4.94
N SER A 231 12.65 8.92 5.65
CA SER A 231 11.47 9.77 5.49
C SER A 231 11.69 11.19 6.02
N ASN A 232 11.32 12.20 5.23
CA ASN A 232 11.36 13.61 5.64
C ASN A 232 10.21 13.99 6.59
N THR A 233 9.19 13.14 6.73
CA THR A 233 7.96 13.44 7.48
C THR A 233 8.00 12.96 8.92
N ILE A 234 8.99 12.15 9.31
CA ILE A 234 9.12 11.70 10.71
C ILE A 234 9.31 12.90 11.65
N GLY A 235 8.58 12.85 12.76
CA GLY A 235 8.62 13.87 13.80
C GLY A 235 9.72 13.57 14.81
N VAL A 236 10.75 14.42 14.83
CA VAL A 236 11.83 14.36 15.82
C VAL A 236 12.11 15.74 16.42
N ASN A 237 12.64 15.77 17.65
CA ASN A 237 13.14 16.98 18.27
C ASN A 237 14.50 17.39 17.70
N SER A 238 15.30 16.44 17.21
CA SER A 238 16.54 16.72 16.48
C SER A 238 17.07 15.58 15.63
N GLU A 239 17.91 15.90 14.63
CA GLU A 239 18.60 14.87 13.85
C GLU A 239 19.51 14.00 14.73
N THR A 240 19.96 14.51 15.89
CA THR A 240 20.64 13.71 16.90
C THR A 240 19.80 12.50 17.34
N GLU A 241 18.48 12.63 17.47
CA GLU A 241 17.60 11.50 17.83
C GLU A 241 17.52 10.45 16.73
N ILE A 242 17.67 10.83 15.45
CA ILE A 242 17.77 9.87 14.34
C ILE A 242 19.02 9.02 14.50
N PHE A 243 20.17 9.65 14.78
CA PHE A 243 21.40 8.91 15.08
C PHE A 243 21.25 8.01 16.30
N MET A 244 20.70 8.51 17.40
CA MET A 244 20.49 7.69 18.59
C MET A 244 19.49 6.54 18.36
N SER A 245 18.52 6.72 17.48
CA SER A 245 17.60 5.65 17.06
C SER A 245 18.32 4.53 16.30
N VAL A 246 19.28 4.89 15.43
CA VAL A 246 20.17 3.93 14.76
C VAL A 246 21.00 3.17 15.79
N VAL A 247 21.64 3.86 16.73
CA VAL A 247 22.43 3.23 17.80
C VAL A 247 21.54 2.27 18.59
N ARG A 248 20.35 2.69 19.03
CA ARG A 248 19.41 1.83 19.77
C ARG A 248 19.06 0.56 19.00
N TRP A 249 18.78 0.65 17.70
CA TRP A 249 18.46 -0.52 16.89
C TRP A 249 19.66 -1.45 16.71
N LEU A 250 20.85 -0.90 16.46
CA LEU A 250 22.09 -1.67 16.31
C LEU A 250 22.48 -2.37 17.63
N SER A 251 22.46 -1.65 18.74
CA SER A 251 22.84 -2.14 20.07
C SER A 251 21.97 -3.31 20.56
N HIS A 252 20.73 -3.45 20.07
CA HIS A 252 19.86 -4.55 20.48
C HIS A 252 20.39 -5.93 20.09
N ASN A 253 21.04 -6.04 18.92
CA ASN A 253 21.75 -7.25 18.50
C ASN A 253 22.95 -6.88 17.63
N TRP A 254 23.97 -6.33 18.27
CA TRP A 254 25.12 -5.72 17.61
C TRP A 254 25.82 -6.65 16.62
N GLU A 255 26.06 -7.91 17.02
CA GLU A 255 26.85 -8.86 16.22
C GLU A 255 26.20 -9.18 14.87
N GLU A 256 24.88 -9.34 14.84
CA GLU A 256 24.13 -9.61 13.61
C GLU A 256 23.84 -8.34 12.81
N ARG A 257 23.73 -7.18 13.46
CA ARG A 257 23.24 -5.95 12.84
C ARG A 257 24.33 -5.00 12.36
N LYS A 258 25.57 -5.13 12.86
CA LYS A 258 26.70 -4.27 12.46
C LYS A 258 26.96 -4.25 10.95
N CYS A 259 26.59 -5.31 10.22
CA CYS A 259 26.70 -5.35 8.75
C CYS A 259 25.79 -4.33 8.04
N HIS A 260 24.68 -3.92 8.68
CA HIS A 260 23.74 -2.92 8.15
C HIS A 260 24.03 -1.50 8.63
N MET A 261 25.09 -1.31 9.43
CA MET A 261 25.43 -0.02 10.05
C MET A 261 25.55 1.11 9.01
N LEU A 262 26.25 0.88 7.91
CA LEU A 262 26.46 1.92 6.89
C LEU A 262 25.16 2.33 6.20
N ASP A 263 24.29 1.38 5.90
CA ASP A 263 23.01 1.67 5.26
C ASP A 263 22.14 2.55 6.16
N LEU A 264 22.11 2.26 7.46
CA LEU A 264 21.37 3.04 8.44
C LEU A 264 21.97 4.42 8.69
N ILE A 265 23.30 4.50 8.82
CA ILE A 265 23.99 5.77 9.06
C ILE A 265 23.88 6.72 7.85
N ARG A 266 23.78 6.19 6.62
CA ARG A 266 23.49 7.00 5.43
C ARG A 266 22.13 7.70 5.47
N CYS A 267 21.18 7.20 6.25
CA CYS A 267 19.91 7.89 6.48
C CYS A 267 20.04 9.10 7.44
N VAL A 268 21.14 9.23 8.16
CA VAL A 268 21.40 10.28 9.16
C VAL A 268 22.04 11.51 8.51
N ARG A 269 21.48 12.69 8.77
CA ARG A 269 21.95 13.96 8.19
C ARG A 269 22.88 14.70 9.15
N PHE A 270 24.15 14.29 9.24
CA PHE A 270 25.12 14.92 10.15
C PHE A 270 25.24 16.45 9.97
N SER A 271 25.04 16.96 8.75
CA SER A 271 24.99 18.40 8.45
C SER A 271 23.85 19.18 9.14
N LEU A 272 22.87 18.49 9.73
CA LEU A 272 21.77 19.07 10.52
C LEU A 272 21.99 18.95 12.04
N MET A 273 23.11 18.37 12.46
CA MET A 273 23.46 18.27 13.88
C MET A 273 24.33 19.43 14.34
N PRO A 274 24.30 19.80 15.63
CA PRO A 274 25.20 20.82 16.15
C PRO A 274 26.69 20.42 16.01
N PRO A 275 27.59 21.32 15.57
CA PRO A 275 29.00 20.97 15.38
C PRO A 275 29.69 20.48 16.67
N TRP A 276 29.31 21.03 17.83
CA TRP A 276 29.84 20.59 19.12
C TRP A 276 29.45 19.14 19.45
N PHE A 277 28.27 18.68 19.02
CA PHE A 277 27.79 17.33 19.23
C PHE A 277 28.64 16.35 18.39
N LEU A 278 28.88 16.69 17.13
CA LEU A 278 29.74 15.92 16.22
C LEU A 278 31.19 15.78 16.74
N VAL A 279 31.75 16.86 17.29
CA VAL A 279 33.09 16.83 17.92
C VAL A 279 33.08 16.00 19.21
N THR A 280 32.00 16.02 19.98
CA THR A 280 31.90 15.23 21.21
C THR A 280 31.79 13.74 20.91
N LEU A 281 30.98 13.37 19.91
CA LEU A 281 30.84 11.98 19.43
C LEU A 281 32.19 11.36 19.02
N THR A 282 33.09 12.14 18.42
CA THR A 282 34.41 11.67 17.97
C THR A 282 35.46 11.61 19.09
N LYS A 283 35.32 12.44 20.12
CA LYS A 283 36.32 12.52 21.21
C LYS A 283 35.95 11.67 22.42
N ASN A 284 34.67 11.61 22.76
CA ASN A 284 34.16 10.99 23.98
C ASN A 284 32.94 10.11 23.63
N PRO A 285 33.14 8.96 22.96
CA PRO A 285 32.04 8.04 22.67
C PRO A 285 31.48 7.46 23.99
N GLU A 286 30.17 7.54 24.17
CA GLU A 286 29.50 7.12 25.41
C GLU A 286 29.45 5.61 25.60
N CYS A 287 29.46 4.84 24.51
CA CYS A 287 29.37 3.39 24.52
C CYS A 287 30.22 2.77 23.39
N PRO A 288 30.59 1.48 23.49
CA PRO A 288 31.48 0.83 22.52
C PRO A 288 30.87 0.74 21.12
N GLU A 289 29.53 0.64 21.00
CA GLU A 289 28.83 0.65 19.72
C GLU A 289 28.99 2.00 19.02
N ILE A 290 28.84 3.11 19.74
CA ILE A 290 29.07 4.46 19.20
C ILE A 290 30.53 4.62 18.78
N ASP A 291 31.49 4.17 19.60
CA ASP A 291 32.91 4.22 19.25
C ASP A 291 33.18 3.47 17.94
N HIS A 292 32.60 2.28 17.77
CA HIS A 292 32.75 1.51 16.53
C HIS A 292 32.14 2.22 15.31
N ILE A 293 30.94 2.79 15.46
CA ILE A 293 30.26 3.53 14.39
C ILE A 293 31.11 4.73 13.94
N VAL A 294 31.57 5.54 14.89
CA VAL A 294 32.29 6.80 14.61
C VAL A 294 33.71 6.55 14.08
N ASN A 295 34.32 5.42 14.44
CA ASN A 295 35.64 5.04 13.94
C ASN A 295 35.63 4.45 12.52
N HIS A 296 34.47 4.09 11.99
CA HIS A 296 34.37 3.63 10.60
C HIS A 296 34.75 4.76 9.63
N ALA A 297 35.60 4.46 8.64
CA ALA A 297 36.16 5.47 7.73
C ALA A 297 35.10 6.31 7.00
N GLU A 298 34.07 5.67 6.42
CA GLU A 298 32.97 6.38 5.76
C GLU A 298 32.19 7.29 6.74
N VAL A 299 31.89 6.81 7.94
CA VAL A 299 31.13 7.58 8.94
C VAL A 299 31.94 8.77 9.42
N ARG A 300 33.24 8.60 9.64
CA ARG A 300 34.16 9.70 9.97
C ARG A 300 34.16 10.79 8.90
N ASN A 301 34.16 10.40 7.63
CA ASN A 301 34.06 11.37 6.52
C ASN A 301 32.72 12.11 6.56
N MET A 302 31.60 11.40 6.74
CA MET A 302 30.28 12.02 6.86
C MET A 302 30.18 13.00 8.05
N ILE A 303 30.81 12.68 9.17
CA ILE A 303 30.89 13.56 10.34
C ILE A 303 31.72 14.80 10.02
N ASN A 304 32.89 14.64 9.40
CA ASN A 304 33.75 15.75 8.98
C ASN A 304 33.05 16.67 7.98
N ASP A 305 32.31 16.11 7.03
CA ASP A 305 31.49 16.84 6.07
C ASP A 305 30.38 17.62 6.78
N GLY A 306 29.72 17.02 7.78
CA GLY A 306 28.73 17.69 8.61
C GLY A 306 29.31 18.84 9.44
N ILE A 307 30.48 18.67 10.05
CA ILE A 307 31.21 19.73 10.77
C ILE A 307 31.58 20.87 9.82
N THR A 308 32.10 20.52 8.63
CA THR A 308 32.49 21.49 7.61
C THR A 308 31.29 22.28 7.14
N TYR A 309 30.18 21.61 6.82
CA TYR A 309 28.93 22.23 6.40
C TYR A 309 28.43 23.23 7.46
N THR A 310 28.26 22.78 8.70
CA THR A 310 27.68 23.59 9.78
C THR A 310 28.56 24.77 10.18
N THR A 311 29.88 24.58 10.24
CA THR A 311 30.83 25.68 10.53
C THR A 311 30.83 26.71 9.41
N THR A 312 30.78 26.26 8.15
CA THR A 312 30.71 27.14 6.97
C THR A 312 29.38 27.91 6.94
N GLN A 313 28.26 27.24 7.23
CA GLN A 313 26.95 27.86 7.34
C GLN A 313 26.93 28.94 8.43
N PHE A 314 27.57 28.68 9.58
CA PHE A 314 27.69 29.67 10.66
C PHE A 314 28.55 30.88 10.26
N TYR A 315 29.63 30.66 9.51
CA TYR A 315 30.54 31.72 9.09
C TYR A 315 29.97 32.63 7.97
N TYR A 316 29.39 32.03 6.93
CA TYR A 316 28.89 32.77 5.77
C TYR A 316 27.39 33.12 5.88
N GLY A 317 26.59 32.35 6.61
CA GLY A 317 25.12 32.47 6.64
C GLY A 317 24.45 31.75 5.46
N GLU A 318 23.19 31.32 5.67
CA GLU A 318 22.48 30.35 4.80
C GLU A 318 22.25 30.77 3.34
N LYS A 319 22.31 32.08 3.03
CA LYS A 319 21.87 32.64 1.73
C LYS A 319 22.96 33.39 0.98
N ARG A 320 24.24 33.23 1.35
CA ARG A 320 25.34 33.91 0.65
C ARG A 320 25.80 33.08 -0.55
N GLU A 321 26.10 33.76 -1.66
CA GLU A 321 26.69 33.14 -2.86
C GLU A 321 27.99 32.40 -2.51
N ASP A 322 28.80 32.97 -1.61
CA ASP A 322 30.03 32.35 -1.11
C ASP A 322 29.78 30.98 -0.44
N PHE A 323 28.65 30.83 0.28
CA PHE A 323 28.26 29.56 0.88
C PHE A 323 27.92 28.52 -0.19
N LEU A 324 27.13 28.90 -1.19
CA LEU A 324 26.76 28.01 -2.30
C LEU A 324 27.98 27.60 -3.13
N GLN A 325 28.88 28.54 -3.43
CA GLN A 325 30.12 28.26 -4.14
C GLN A 325 31.04 27.33 -3.34
N PHE A 326 31.08 27.48 -2.00
CA PHE A 326 31.79 26.55 -1.12
C PHE A 326 31.18 25.15 -1.21
N LEU A 327 29.85 25.02 -1.12
CA LEU A 327 29.18 23.72 -1.22
C LEU A 327 29.47 23.04 -2.56
N GLU A 328 29.43 23.77 -3.67
CA GLU A 328 29.75 23.24 -5.00
C GLU A 328 31.21 22.78 -5.08
N ARG A 329 32.15 23.58 -4.58
CA ARG A 329 33.59 23.27 -4.57
C ARG A 329 33.91 22.01 -3.78
N PHE A 330 33.23 21.80 -2.66
CA PHE A 330 33.44 20.64 -1.78
C PHE A 330 32.43 19.50 -2.04
N GLN A 331 31.59 19.62 -3.07
CA GLN A 331 30.55 18.65 -3.45
C GLN A 331 29.61 18.28 -2.29
N LEU A 332 29.35 19.25 -1.39
CA LEU A 332 28.45 19.07 -0.26
C LEU A 332 27.01 19.35 -0.68
N LEU A 333 26.09 18.44 -0.37
CA LEU A 333 24.67 18.62 -0.64
C LEU A 333 24.00 19.41 0.49
N THR A 334 23.07 20.29 0.13
CA THR A 334 22.21 20.96 1.11
C THR A 334 21.23 19.92 1.68
N PRO A 335 21.28 19.61 2.99
CA PRO A 335 20.40 18.61 3.58
C PRO A 335 18.96 19.12 3.63
N VAL A 336 18.01 18.26 3.30
CA VAL A 336 16.58 18.54 3.49
C VAL A 336 16.26 18.42 4.98
N GLN A 337 15.59 19.43 5.54
CA GLN A 337 15.12 19.42 6.93
C GLN A 337 13.97 18.42 7.13
N ARG A 338 13.92 17.76 8.30
CA ARG A 338 12.78 16.90 8.69
C ARG A 338 11.62 17.70 9.26
N GLN A 339 10.51 17.03 9.56
CA GLN A 339 9.46 17.59 10.39
C GLN A 339 9.93 17.62 11.85
N TRP A 340 10.07 18.83 12.38
CA TRP A 340 10.46 19.02 13.77
C TRP A 340 9.23 18.99 14.66
N VAL A 341 9.30 18.22 15.75
CA VAL A 341 8.30 18.26 16.82
C VAL A 341 8.88 18.99 18.03
N PHE A 342 7.99 19.62 18.80
CA PHE A 342 8.30 20.21 20.09
C PHE A 342 7.61 19.39 21.16
N ASP A 343 8.42 18.71 21.97
CA ASP A 343 8.00 18.09 23.22
C ASP A 343 8.43 18.95 24.42
N LYS A 344 7.47 19.34 25.25
CA LYS A 344 7.67 20.14 26.48
C LYS A 344 8.31 19.34 27.61
N GLU A 345 8.09 18.03 27.64
CA GLU A 345 8.61 17.12 28.65
C GLU A 345 10.00 16.57 28.27
N CYS A 346 10.50 16.93 27.08
CA CYS A 346 11.84 16.54 26.65
C CYS A 346 12.92 17.35 27.39
N ASN A 347 13.63 16.68 28.30
CA ASN A 347 14.61 17.27 29.21
C ASN A 347 15.80 17.97 28.55
N TYR A 348 16.08 17.69 27.27
CA TYR A 348 17.16 18.33 26.52
C TYR A 348 16.66 19.33 25.48
N HIS A 349 15.35 19.61 25.43
CA HIS A 349 14.79 20.59 24.50
C HIS A 349 14.92 22.01 25.05
N HIS A 350 16.07 22.62 24.77
CA HIS A 350 16.32 24.01 25.17
C HIS A 350 16.67 24.91 23.98
N ARG A 351 16.35 26.22 24.09
CA ARG A 351 16.88 27.24 23.19
C ARG A 351 18.40 27.25 23.30
N LEU A 352 19.10 27.56 22.19
CA LEU A 352 20.57 27.65 22.16
C LEU A 352 21.14 28.62 23.22
N GLU A 353 20.37 29.65 23.59
CA GLU A 353 20.75 30.67 24.57
C GLU A 353 20.35 30.30 26.01
N CYS A 354 19.73 29.14 26.24
CA CYS A 354 19.25 28.75 27.55
C CYS A 354 20.43 28.33 28.47
N PRO A 355 20.53 28.87 29.70
CA PRO A 355 21.57 28.48 30.64
C PRO A 355 21.42 27.03 31.16
N ASN A 356 20.24 26.43 30.99
CA ASN A 356 19.95 25.05 31.36
C ASN A 356 20.14 24.07 30.18
N LEU A 357 20.61 24.53 29.01
CA LEU A 357 20.89 23.66 27.87
C LEU A 357 21.88 22.56 28.26
N GLN A 358 21.37 21.33 28.40
CA GLN A 358 22.20 20.14 28.57
C GLN A 358 22.47 19.52 27.20
N TYR A 359 23.68 18.97 27.06
CA TYR A 359 24.06 18.23 25.87
C TYR A 359 23.24 16.95 25.76
N VAL A 360 22.70 16.67 24.58
CA VAL A 360 22.00 15.41 24.29
C VAL A 360 23.02 14.28 24.33
N THR A 361 22.87 13.40 25.31
CA THR A 361 23.64 12.16 25.47
C THR A 361 22.80 10.95 25.11
N TYR A 362 23.41 9.83 24.75
CA TYR A 362 22.68 8.59 24.50
C TYR A 362 21.92 8.13 25.74
N LYS A 363 22.50 8.32 26.92
CA LYS A 363 21.78 8.08 28.20
C LYS A 363 20.53 8.96 28.34
N SER A 364 20.64 10.26 28.12
CA SER A 364 19.48 11.17 28.21
C SER A 364 18.41 10.87 27.16
N PHE A 365 18.80 10.37 25.98
CA PHE A 365 17.87 9.91 24.97
C PHE A 365 17.08 8.68 25.42
N LEU A 366 17.75 7.70 26.04
CA LEU A 366 17.07 6.53 26.61
C LEU A 366 16.11 6.91 27.75
N GLU A 367 16.52 7.84 28.62
CA GLU A 367 15.65 8.38 29.69
C GLU A 367 14.41 9.08 29.10
N TYR A 368 14.56 9.80 27.99
CA TYR A 368 13.44 10.40 27.27
C TYR A 368 12.50 9.36 26.65
N LEU A 369 13.04 8.29 26.05
CA LEU A 369 12.21 7.18 25.55
C LEU A 369 11.46 6.47 26.70
N GLU A 370 12.10 6.29 27.85
CA GLU A 370 11.47 5.74 29.05
C GLU A 370 10.36 6.66 29.58
N MET A 371 10.58 7.97 29.55
CA MET A 371 9.56 8.97 29.87
C MET A 371 8.34 8.81 28.94
N ILE A 372 8.52 8.71 27.62
CA ILE A 372 7.43 8.49 26.65
C ILE A 372 6.62 7.25 27.01
N LEU A 373 7.29 6.16 27.42
CA LEU A 373 6.63 4.93 27.85
C LEU A 373 5.85 5.10 29.16
N SER A 374 6.31 5.99 30.05
CA SER A 374 5.74 6.20 31.38
C SER A 374 4.51 7.12 31.40
N ILE A 375 4.45 8.17 30.56
CA ILE A 375 3.34 9.14 30.56
C ILE A 375 2.00 8.50 30.16
N GLY A 376 2.04 7.50 29.27
CA GLY A 376 0.89 6.65 28.98
C GLY A 376 0.47 6.63 27.50
N LYS A 377 -0.76 6.18 27.26
CA LYS A 377 -1.29 5.93 25.91
C LYS A 377 -1.43 7.23 25.13
N ASP A 378 -1.16 7.17 23.83
CA ASP A 378 -1.38 8.26 22.86
C ASP A 378 -0.60 9.57 23.14
N TYR A 379 0.48 9.52 23.93
CA TYR A 379 1.29 10.70 24.26
C TYR A 379 1.74 11.51 23.03
N TRP A 380 2.12 10.81 21.96
CA TRP A 380 2.51 11.41 20.67
C TRP A 380 1.49 12.38 20.08
N ARG A 381 0.20 12.26 20.44
CA ARG A 381 -0.86 13.18 19.98
C ARG A 381 -0.72 14.58 20.58
N THR A 382 -0.05 14.70 21.72
CA THR A 382 0.20 15.97 22.41
C THR A 382 1.35 16.77 21.77
N LEU A 383 2.19 16.11 20.96
CA LEU A 383 3.35 16.73 20.31
C LEU A 383 2.91 17.81 19.32
N GLU A 384 3.53 18.99 19.43
CA GLU A 384 3.29 20.12 18.54
C GLU A 384 4.34 20.14 17.41
N MET A 385 3.98 20.60 16.20
CA MET A 385 4.97 20.76 15.12
C MET A 385 5.73 22.07 15.31
N ALA A 386 7.06 22.06 15.19
CA ALA A 386 7.92 23.19 15.53
C ALA A 386 7.72 24.42 14.62
N LYS A 387 7.25 24.24 13.37
CA LYS A 387 6.97 25.35 12.42
C LYS A 387 6.00 26.39 12.98
N SER A 388 5.18 26.04 13.97
CA SER A 388 4.26 26.94 14.68
C SER A 388 4.82 27.52 15.99
N VAL A 389 5.91 26.97 16.52
CA VAL A 389 6.34 27.18 17.93
C VAL A 389 7.65 27.98 18.05
N GLU A 390 8.49 28.03 17.02
CA GLU A 390 9.79 28.75 17.05
C GLU A 390 9.69 30.21 17.51
N LYS A 391 8.57 30.90 17.26
CA LYS A 391 8.36 32.30 17.69
C LYS A 391 7.86 32.46 19.13
N ASN A 392 7.25 31.43 19.73
CA ASN A 392 6.55 31.52 21.02
C ASN A 392 7.06 30.52 22.09
N MET A 393 8.13 29.77 21.78
CA MET A 393 8.67 28.71 22.64
C MET A 393 9.19 29.25 23.99
N GLN A 394 8.47 29.07 25.09
CA GLN A 394 9.03 29.31 26.43
C GLN A 394 9.86 28.08 26.84
N CYS A 395 11.19 28.19 26.78
CA CYS A 395 12.12 27.08 26.99
C CYS A 395 12.24 26.62 28.45
N CYS A 396 12.04 27.52 29.42
CA CYS A 396 12.00 27.19 30.85
C CYS A 396 10.94 28.08 31.52
N VAL A 397 10.29 27.55 32.57
CA VAL A 397 9.51 28.40 33.48
C VAL A 397 10.51 29.30 34.24
N PRO A 398 10.28 30.62 34.38
CA PRO A 398 11.25 31.55 34.98
C PRO A 398 11.75 31.18 36.38
N THR A 399 11.03 30.30 37.09
CA THR A 399 11.36 29.81 38.43
C THR A 399 12.45 28.74 38.46
N ASP A 400 12.72 28.03 37.35
CA ASP A 400 13.71 26.93 37.27
C ASP A 400 14.99 27.31 36.51
N CYS A 401 15.11 28.57 36.08
CA CYS A 401 16.38 29.09 35.56
C CYS A 401 17.38 29.18 36.71
N ARG A 402 18.42 28.33 36.70
CA ARG A 402 19.59 28.54 37.57
C ARG A 402 20.11 29.95 37.29
N LYS A 403 20.06 30.82 38.30
CA LYS A 403 20.63 32.17 38.20
C LYS A 403 22.10 32.00 37.79
N PRO A 404 22.60 32.76 36.80
CA PRO A 404 24.03 32.78 36.53
C PRO A 404 24.74 33.14 37.83
N ALA A 405 25.72 32.31 38.23
CA ALA A 405 26.48 32.55 39.43
C ALA A 405 27.11 33.95 39.33
N ASP A 406 26.83 34.77 40.34
CA ASP A 406 27.37 36.12 40.45
C ASP A 406 28.91 36.05 40.41
N PRO A 407 29.59 36.69 39.44
CA PRO A 407 31.05 36.63 39.34
C PRO A 407 31.79 37.39 40.47
N ASN A 408 31.07 37.85 41.50
CA ASN A 408 31.61 38.63 42.62
C ASN A 408 31.53 37.93 43.99
N LEU A 409 31.56 36.60 44.03
CA LEU A 409 31.73 35.84 45.27
C LEU A 409 32.97 34.95 45.20
N VAL A 410 34.14 35.61 45.12
CA VAL A 410 35.38 35.08 45.70
C VAL A 410 35.55 35.79 47.03
N GLY A 411 35.32 35.07 48.12
CA GLY A 411 35.64 35.46 49.49
C GLY A 411 36.43 34.34 50.14
#